data_AF-A0A7G8BD91-F1
#
_entry.id   AF-A0A7G8BD91-F1
#
_cell.length_a   1.000
_cell.length_b   1.000
_cell.length_c   1.000
_cell.angle_alpha   90.00
_cell.angle_beta   90.00
_cell.angle_gamma   90.00
#
_symmetry.space_group_name_H-M   'P 1'
#
loop_
_entity.id
_entity.type
_entity.pdbx_description
1 polymer ?
#
loop_
_entity_poly.entity_id
_entity_poly.type
_entity_poly.pdbx_seq_one_letter_code
_entity_poly.pdbx_strand_id
1 'polypeptide(L)'
;MPRLLSVNVGLPRDVTWNGKTVRTAVWKFPVAERHMVRKLNIDGDGQGDLAGHGGEHRAVFVYQMGSYHYWERFLGRNDFTFGQFGENFTVDGLADDEVCIGDRYRIGDALFEVTQPRVTCYRVGIRMNEPRMAALLVAHHRPGFYFRVLQEGEVGAADDIVKVADGPERITVAETDALLYLPGHSHDRLQRALRIPALSKGWQSSFQAMLGRESSSETAAGNPGLAHEEQAPAWPGFKQMRVTQMSKESDSVTSFVLAPIDGQPLPAFHAGQFVVLRLQVDPGKPPILRSYSLSDLPVADHFRITVKNESNGVGSSFLCNHVREGDALDVSAPRGSFTLHSGADPVVLLSAGVGATPVMSMLHALAAEKSEREIWWIYGARNSLDHPFARESRSLLRQLSRGRSYIVYSRPAATDQPGLDFDASGHIDAALVEKIGVSRDSEFYVCGPSSFLENMRGGLRNWGARAENVHTEIFGALEGMTPGMASVGHTPHLPHGPQGSGPSVSFARSGITAAWDPKDQSLLELAEACDIPVRWSCRTGVCHTCMTGLIGGSIRYKPEPLERPATGNVLVCCSQPEANVILDL
;
A
#
# COMPACT_ATOMS: atom_id res chain seq x y z
N MET A 1 4.81 -2.62 -47.04
CA MET A 1 3.49 -2.16 -46.54
C MET A 1 3.25 -2.87 -45.23
N PRO A 2 2.77 -2.18 -44.18
CA PRO A 2 2.48 -2.81 -42.90
C PRO A 2 1.39 -3.88 -43.04
N ARG A 3 1.48 -4.97 -42.27
CA ARG A 3 0.55 -6.11 -42.34
C ARG A 3 0.12 -6.59 -40.98
N LEU A 4 -1.11 -7.09 -40.89
CA LEU A 4 -1.61 -7.79 -39.71
C LEU A 4 -1.09 -9.23 -39.73
N LEU A 5 -0.18 -9.58 -38.82
CA LEU A 5 0.38 -10.94 -38.74
C LEU A 5 -0.53 -11.90 -37.98
N SER A 6 -1.23 -11.39 -36.96
CA SER A 6 -2.10 -12.22 -36.14
C SER A 6 -3.20 -11.42 -35.46
N VAL A 7 -4.40 -12.01 -35.47
CA VAL A 7 -5.48 -11.65 -34.56
C VAL A 7 -5.38 -12.59 -33.36
N ASN A 8 -5.37 -12.02 -32.17
CA ASN A 8 -5.23 -12.74 -30.92
C ASN A 8 -6.41 -12.40 -30.00
N VAL A 9 -7.01 -13.43 -29.43
CA VAL A 9 -8.13 -13.28 -28.49
C VAL A 9 -7.89 -14.11 -27.24
N GLY A 10 -8.47 -13.71 -26.12
CA GLY A 10 -8.42 -14.47 -24.88
C GLY A 10 -9.52 -14.06 -23.91
N LEU A 11 -10.15 -15.04 -23.27
CA LEU A 11 -11.08 -14.78 -22.18
C LEU A 11 -10.33 -14.63 -20.85
N PRO A 12 -10.84 -13.81 -19.91
CA PRO A 12 -10.26 -13.69 -18.58
C PRO A 12 -10.18 -15.04 -17.89
N ARG A 13 -9.00 -15.35 -17.35
CA ARG A 13 -8.76 -16.57 -16.58
C ARG A 13 -8.06 -16.27 -15.27
N ASP A 14 -8.19 -17.21 -14.36
CA ASP A 14 -7.55 -17.19 -13.06
C ASP A 14 -6.15 -17.77 -13.20
N VAL A 15 -5.13 -17.05 -12.73
CA VAL A 15 -3.74 -17.50 -12.69
C VAL A 15 -3.18 -17.37 -11.29
N THR A 16 -2.37 -18.33 -10.85
CA THR A 16 -1.68 -18.24 -9.56
C THR A 16 -0.42 -17.40 -9.71
N TRP A 17 -0.33 -16.32 -8.94
CA TRP A 17 0.86 -15.46 -8.88
C TRP A 17 1.12 -15.06 -7.43
N ASN A 18 2.35 -15.30 -6.95
CA ASN A 18 2.75 -15.08 -5.55
C ASN A 18 1.79 -15.70 -4.51
N GLY A 19 1.32 -16.92 -4.78
CA GLY A 19 0.40 -17.66 -3.91
C GLY A 19 -1.03 -17.12 -3.88
N LYS A 20 -1.39 -16.19 -4.77
CA LYS A 20 -2.74 -15.62 -4.90
C LYS A 20 -3.31 -15.86 -6.30
N THR A 21 -4.63 -15.95 -6.39
CA THR A 21 -5.34 -16.02 -7.67
C THR A 21 -5.52 -14.62 -8.26
N VAL A 22 -5.07 -14.42 -9.49
CA VAL A 22 -5.22 -13.18 -10.28
C VAL A 22 -6.09 -13.49 -11.49
N ARG A 23 -7.24 -12.81 -11.62
CA ARG A 23 -8.07 -12.91 -12.84
C ARG A 23 -7.56 -11.92 -13.89
N THR A 24 -7.25 -12.40 -15.09
CA THR A 24 -6.62 -11.59 -16.15
C THR A 24 -6.84 -12.16 -17.55
N ALA A 25 -6.90 -11.28 -18.54
CA ALA A 25 -7.00 -11.61 -19.97
C ALA A 25 -5.69 -11.35 -20.74
N VAL A 26 -4.56 -11.19 -20.03
CA VAL A 26 -3.26 -10.92 -20.68
C VAL A 26 -2.76 -12.09 -21.53
N TRP A 27 -3.31 -13.29 -21.35
CA TRP A 27 -3.06 -14.38 -22.26
C TRP A 27 -4.03 -14.33 -23.42
N LYS A 28 -3.52 -13.93 -24.57
CA LYS A 28 -4.21 -14.03 -25.85
C LYS A 28 -3.50 -15.04 -26.74
N PHE A 29 -4.27 -15.66 -27.60
CA PHE A 29 -3.79 -16.70 -28.50
C PHE A 29 -4.23 -16.40 -29.94
N PRO A 30 -3.40 -16.74 -30.94
CA PRO A 30 -3.75 -16.57 -32.34
C PRO A 30 -5.02 -17.32 -32.70
N VAL A 31 -5.85 -16.69 -33.52
CA VAL A 31 -6.99 -17.33 -34.17
C VAL A 31 -6.77 -17.37 -35.69
N ALA A 32 -7.14 -18.48 -36.31
CA ALA A 32 -6.91 -18.73 -37.73
C ALA A 32 -8.00 -18.14 -38.63
N GLU A 33 -9.23 -18.04 -38.11
CA GLU A 33 -10.37 -17.50 -38.84
C GLU A 33 -10.37 -15.96 -38.82
N ARG A 34 -11.16 -15.34 -39.69
CA ARG A 34 -11.44 -13.91 -39.59
C ARG A 34 -12.38 -13.68 -38.41
N HIS A 35 -12.17 -12.60 -37.68
CA HIS A 35 -13.01 -12.25 -36.53
C HIS A 35 -13.67 -10.89 -36.73
N MET A 36 -14.92 -10.80 -36.31
CA MET A 36 -15.66 -9.55 -36.27
C MET A 36 -15.09 -8.65 -35.18
N VAL A 37 -14.70 -7.44 -35.55
CA VAL A 37 -14.25 -6.40 -34.62
C VAL A 37 -15.38 -5.43 -34.35
N ARG A 38 -15.81 -5.37 -33.09
CA ARG A 38 -16.90 -4.52 -32.60
C ARG A 38 -16.38 -3.23 -32.02
N LYS A 39 -17.28 -2.29 -31.78
CA LYS A 39 -16.98 -0.98 -31.17
C LYS A 39 -16.19 -1.06 -29.86
N LEU A 40 -16.38 -2.12 -29.07
CA LEU A 40 -15.80 -2.26 -27.73
C LEU A 40 -14.72 -3.34 -27.61
N ASN A 41 -14.73 -4.36 -28.49
CA ASN A 41 -13.73 -5.43 -28.49
C ASN A 41 -13.80 -6.28 -29.77
N ILE A 42 -12.95 -7.30 -29.88
CA ILE A 42 -13.02 -8.35 -30.91
C ILE A 42 -13.89 -9.51 -30.41
N ASP A 43 -14.73 -10.07 -31.28
CA ASP A 43 -15.53 -11.27 -30.96
C ASP A 43 -14.60 -12.43 -30.56
N GLY A 44 -14.83 -13.00 -29.37
CA GLY A 44 -14.00 -14.03 -28.75
C GLY A 44 -12.96 -13.53 -27.75
N ASP A 45 -12.75 -12.21 -27.66
CA ASP A 45 -11.86 -11.60 -26.66
C ASP A 45 -12.67 -11.05 -25.47
N GLY A 46 -12.16 -11.24 -24.25
CA GLY A 46 -12.81 -10.77 -23.04
C GLY A 46 -11.91 -9.87 -22.21
N GLN A 47 -12.53 -8.95 -21.45
CA GLN A 47 -11.84 -8.03 -20.55
C GLN A 47 -12.17 -8.40 -19.10
N GLY A 48 -11.12 -8.54 -18.26
CA GLY A 48 -11.28 -9.01 -16.88
C GLY A 48 -11.76 -7.95 -15.88
N ASP A 49 -11.79 -6.68 -16.29
CA ASP A 49 -12.13 -5.52 -15.45
C ASP A 49 -12.59 -4.35 -16.35
N LEU A 50 -13.88 -4.03 -16.35
CA LEU A 50 -14.44 -2.98 -17.21
C LEU A 50 -14.22 -1.55 -16.68
N ALA A 51 -13.77 -1.38 -15.43
CA ALA A 51 -13.52 -0.07 -14.84
C ALA A 51 -12.11 0.45 -15.16
N GLY A 52 -11.11 -0.44 -15.23
CA GLY A 52 -9.71 -0.11 -15.56
C GLY A 52 -9.22 -0.60 -16.93
N HIS A 53 -9.87 -1.61 -17.52
CA HIS A 53 -9.42 -2.28 -18.75
C HIS A 53 -10.53 -2.42 -19.78
N GLY A 54 -10.56 -1.51 -20.76
CA GLY A 54 -11.49 -1.61 -21.90
C GLY A 54 -12.11 -0.30 -22.29
N GLY A 55 -13.27 -0.40 -22.95
CA GLY A 55 -14.02 0.74 -23.47
C GLY A 55 -13.61 1.16 -24.89
N GLU A 56 -14.36 2.09 -25.46
CA GLU A 56 -14.23 2.50 -26.87
C GLU A 56 -12.80 2.92 -27.23
N HIS A 57 -12.07 3.61 -26.33
CA HIS A 57 -10.71 4.06 -26.59
C HIS A 57 -9.64 2.96 -26.44
N ARG A 58 -10.03 1.74 -26.06
CA ARG A 58 -9.12 0.60 -25.83
C ARG A 58 -9.65 -0.69 -26.45
N ALA A 59 -10.41 -0.57 -27.54
CA ALA A 59 -11.13 -1.67 -28.16
C ALA A 59 -10.18 -2.74 -28.74
N VAL A 60 -9.05 -2.33 -29.32
CA VAL A 60 -8.05 -3.25 -29.89
C VAL A 60 -6.66 -2.81 -29.47
N PHE A 61 -5.92 -3.68 -28.77
CA PHE A 61 -4.51 -3.45 -28.46
C PHE A 61 -3.61 -3.94 -29.59
N VAL A 62 -2.64 -3.12 -30.01
CA VAL A 62 -1.71 -3.42 -31.11
C VAL A 62 -0.27 -3.48 -30.59
N TYR A 63 0.49 -4.46 -31.07
CA TYR A 63 1.91 -4.58 -30.76
C TYR A 63 2.72 -5.10 -31.95
N GLN A 64 3.91 -4.55 -32.15
CA GLN A 64 4.67 -4.71 -33.39
C GLN A 64 5.72 -5.82 -33.30
N MET A 65 5.94 -6.53 -34.41
CA MET A 65 6.97 -7.56 -34.53
C MET A 65 8.39 -6.99 -34.35
N GLY A 66 8.62 -5.74 -34.72
CA GLY A 66 9.87 -5.04 -34.41
C GLY A 66 10.14 -4.95 -32.90
N SER A 67 9.11 -4.74 -32.10
CA SER A 67 9.21 -4.73 -30.63
C SER A 67 9.43 -6.14 -30.08
N TYR A 68 8.81 -7.17 -30.66
CA TYR A 68 9.10 -8.58 -30.34
C TYR A 68 10.60 -8.90 -30.49
N HIS A 69 11.16 -8.64 -31.67
CA HIS A 69 12.59 -8.90 -31.94
C HIS A 69 13.54 -8.06 -31.08
N TYR A 70 13.11 -6.87 -30.66
CA TYR A 70 13.85 -6.10 -29.68
C TYR A 70 13.90 -6.84 -28.33
N TRP A 71 12.74 -7.27 -27.81
CA TRP A 71 12.66 -7.93 -26.52
C TRP A 71 13.32 -9.30 -26.50
N GLU A 72 13.27 -10.06 -27.60
CA GLU A 72 14.00 -11.32 -27.74
C GLU A 72 15.51 -11.11 -27.54
N ARG A 73 16.08 -10.10 -28.20
CA ARG A 73 17.50 -9.75 -28.05
C ARG A 73 17.81 -9.19 -26.67
N PHE A 74 16.98 -8.28 -26.15
CA PHE A 74 17.20 -7.63 -24.86
C PHE A 74 17.13 -8.61 -23.69
N LEU A 75 16.18 -9.56 -23.74
CA LEU A 75 15.96 -10.55 -22.67
C LEU A 75 16.76 -11.84 -22.90
N GLY A 76 17.43 -11.99 -24.05
CA GLY A 76 18.17 -13.21 -24.40
C GLY A 76 17.27 -14.44 -24.53
N ARG A 77 16.05 -14.26 -25.07
CA ARG A 77 15.01 -15.29 -25.18
C ARG A 77 14.39 -15.30 -26.57
N ASN A 78 13.84 -16.44 -26.99
CA ASN A 78 13.22 -16.64 -28.31
C ASN A 78 11.92 -17.46 -28.24
N ASP A 79 11.31 -17.52 -27.05
CA ASP A 79 10.11 -18.33 -26.78
C ASP A 79 8.79 -17.55 -26.96
N PHE A 80 8.83 -16.38 -27.59
CA PHE A 80 7.66 -15.52 -27.72
C PHE A 80 6.71 -15.99 -28.82
N THR A 81 5.41 -15.90 -28.55
CA THR A 81 4.35 -16.21 -29.51
C THR A 81 3.52 -14.95 -29.80
N PHE A 82 2.73 -14.94 -30.87
CA PHE A 82 1.74 -13.86 -31.07
C PHE A 82 0.73 -13.82 -29.90
N GLY A 83 0.33 -12.62 -29.49
CA GLY A 83 -0.50 -12.38 -28.29
C GLY A 83 0.28 -12.37 -26.97
N GLN A 84 1.61 -12.46 -27.01
CA GLN A 84 2.47 -12.61 -25.83
C GLN A 84 2.47 -11.35 -24.95
N PHE A 85 2.28 -10.16 -25.52
CA PHE A 85 2.20 -8.92 -24.74
C PHE A 85 0.77 -8.59 -24.31
N GLY A 86 -0.18 -9.49 -24.62
CA GLY A 86 -1.62 -9.33 -24.40
C GLY A 86 -2.31 -8.53 -25.49
N GLU A 87 -1.65 -8.30 -26.61
CA GLU A 87 -2.17 -7.59 -27.77
C GLU A 87 -3.21 -8.39 -28.52
N ASN A 88 -4.17 -7.67 -29.11
CA ASN A 88 -5.13 -8.25 -30.03
C ASN A 88 -4.53 -8.37 -31.43
N PHE A 89 -3.80 -7.36 -31.90
CA PHE A 89 -3.16 -7.36 -33.21
C PHE A 89 -1.65 -7.39 -33.07
N THR A 90 -1.04 -8.50 -33.52
CA THR A 90 0.39 -8.52 -33.79
C THR A 90 0.62 -8.08 -35.22
N VAL A 91 1.42 -7.02 -35.42
CA VAL A 91 1.59 -6.39 -36.74
C VAL A 91 3.05 -6.35 -37.17
N ASP A 92 3.30 -6.36 -38.47
CA ASP A 92 4.58 -6.01 -39.07
C ASP A 92 4.53 -4.55 -39.58
N GLY A 93 5.47 -3.71 -39.16
CA GLY A 93 5.42 -2.25 -39.28
C GLY A 93 4.69 -1.55 -38.13
N LEU A 94 4.25 -0.30 -38.35
CA LEU A 94 3.56 0.55 -37.37
C LEU A 94 4.36 0.83 -36.08
N ALA A 95 5.63 1.22 -36.20
CA ALA A 95 6.48 1.46 -35.02
C ALA A 95 5.92 2.56 -34.10
N ASP A 96 6.14 2.44 -32.78
CA ASP A 96 5.61 3.38 -31.78
C ASP A 96 6.13 4.82 -31.96
N ASP A 97 7.30 4.98 -32.58
CA ASP A 97 7.93 6.26 -32.93
C ASP A 97 7.53 6.80 -34.32
N GLU A 98 6.68 6.08 -35.06
CA GLU A 98 6.14 6.49 -36.37
C GLU A 98 4.63 6.73 -36.32
N VAL A 99 3.89 5.92 -35.57
CA VAL A 99 2.43 5.98 -35.45
C VAL A 99 2.03 7.16 -34.57
N CYS A 100 1.09 7.98 -35.05
CA CYS A 100 0.60 9.16 -34.33
C CYS A 100 -0.78 8.93 -33.71
N ILE A 101 -1.04 9.58 -32.56
CA ILE A 101 -2.38 9.61 -31.96
C ILE A 101 -3.35 10.31 -32.92
N GLY A 102 -4.48 9.66 -33.20
CA GLY A 102 -5.48 10.11 -34.17
C GLY A 102 -5.26 9.60 -35.60
N ASP A 103 -4.16 8.90 -35.89
CA ASP A 103 -3.99 8.24 -37.19
C ASP A 103 -5.12 7.23 -37.42
N ARG A 104 -5.56 7.10 -38.68
CA ARG A 104 -6.62 6.16 -39.07
C ARG A 104 -6.12 5.10 -40.03
N TYR A 105 -6.48 3.86 -39.74
CA TYR A 105 -6.04 2.69 -40.51
C TYR A 105 -7.23 1.82 -40.88
N ARG A 106 -7.24 1.36 -42.13
CA ARG A 106 -8.14 0.31 -42.62
C ARG A 106 -7.40 -1.02 -42.58
N ILE A 107 -8.03 -2.02 -41.97
CA ILE A 107 -7.53 -3.39 -41.88
C ILE A 107 -8.73 -4.31 -42.10
N GLY A 108 -8.68 -5.13 -43.14
CA GLY A 108 -9.87 -5.86 -43.59
C GLY A 108 -11.02 -4.88 -43.90
N ASP A 109 -12.21 -5.19 -43.37
CA ASP A 109 -13.41 -4.37 -43.56
C ASP A 109 -13.55 -3.25 -42.51
N ALA A 110 -12.74 -3.30 -41.45
CA ALA A 110 -12.84 -2.40 -40.31
C ALA A 110 -11.99 -1.13 -40.47
N LEU A 111 -12.44 -0.06 -39.83
CA LEU A 111 -11.73 1.23 -39.76
C LEU A 111 -11.41 1.58 -38.32
N PHE A 112 -10.14 1.89 -38.06
CA PHE A 112 -9.59 2.15 -36.74
C PHE A 112 -9.03 3.56 -36.61
N GLU A 113 -8.98 4.07 -35.39
CA GLU A 113 -8.26 5.31 -35.05
C GLU A 113 -7.40 5.11 -33.80
N VAL A 114 -6.14 5.55 -33.84
CA VAL A 114 -5.21 5.47 -32.70
C VAL A 114 -5.66 6.43 -31.61
N THR A 115 -5.83 5.93 -30.39
CA THR A 115 -6.39 6.72 -29.28
C THR A 115 -5.40 7.02 -28.18
N GLN A 116 -4.49 6.09 -27.86
CA GLN A 116 -3.56 6.25 -26.76
C GLN A 116 -2.48 5.16 -26.78
N PRO A 117 -1.31 5.41 -26.16
CA PRO A 117 -0.38 4.37 -25.78
C PRO A 117 -1.00 3.37 -24.80
N ARG A 118 -0.37 2.19 -24.70
CA ARG A 118 -0.68 1.23 -23.65
C ARG A 118 -0.30 1.79 -22.28
N VAL A 119 -1.23 1.70 -21.33
CA VAL A 119 -0.88 1.83 -19.92
C VAL A 119 -0.31 0.49 -19.44
N THR A 120 1.00 0.45 -19.20
CA THR A 120 1.73 -0.77 -18.81
C THR A 120 1.38 -1.18 -17.39
N CYS A 121 1.05 -2.45 -17.16
CA CYS A 121 0.69 -2.99 -15.84
C CYS A 121 1.40 -4.31 -15.55
N TYR A 122 1.48 -4.70 -14.27
CA TYR A 122 2.20 -5.90 -13.82
C TYR A 122 1.76 -7.22 -14.51
N ARG A 123 0.54 -7.30 -15.05
CA ARG A 123 0.01 -8.48 -15.74
C ARG A 123 0.88 -8.91 -16.94
N VAL A 124 1.48 -7.97 -17.67
CA VAL A 124 2.44 -8.31 -18.74
C VAL A 124 3.69 -8.96 -18.17
N GLY A 125 4.15 -8.52 -17.00
CA GLY A 125 5.28 -9.15 -16.31
C GLY A 125 4.98 -10.58 -15.85
N ILE A 126 3.74 -10.86 -15.45
CA ILE A 126 3.28 -12.23 -15.18
C ILE A 126 3.36 -13.08 -16.45
N ARG A 127 2.79 -12.60 -17.56
CA ARG A 127 2.75 -13.33 -18.84
C ARG A 127 4.15 -13.59 -19.41
N MET A 128 5.04 -12.61 -19.26
CA MET A 128 6.43 -12.65 -19.75
C MET A 128 7.37 -13.41 -18.81
N ASN A 129 6.93 -13.73 -17.60
CA ASN A 129 7.79 -14.18 -16.50
C ASN A 129 8.98 -13.23 -16.29
N GLU A 130 8.72 -11.93 -16.37
CA GLU A 130 9.69 -10.86 -16.16
C GLU A 130 9.01 -9.74 -15.37
N PRO A 131 9.16 -9.70 -14.04
CA PRO A 131 8.45 -8.75 -13.18
C PRO A 131 8.71 -7.28 -13.52
N ARG A 132 9.84 -6.95 -14.15
CA ARG A 132 10.20 -5.57 -14.54
C ARG A 132 9.55 -5.12 -15.85
N MET A 133 8.85 -6.01 -16.56
CA MET A 133 8.42 -5.77 -17.94
C MET A 133 7.59 -4.48 -18.09
N ALA A 134 6.74 -4.13 -17.12
CA ALA A 134 5.96 -2.90 -17.18
C ALA A 134 6.86 -1.64 -17.23
N ALA A 135 7.89 -1.58 -16.38
CA ALA A 135 8.85 -0.48 -16.38
C ALA A 135 9.76 -0.49 -17.62
N LEU A 136 10.17 -1.67 -18.08
CA LEU A 136 11.01 -1.82 -19.27
C LEU A 136 10.30 -1.31 -20.54
N LEU A 137 9.01 -1.57 -20.70
CA LEU A 137 8.24 -1.08 -21.86
C LEU A 137 8.27 0.45 -21.97
N VAL A 138 8.14 1.16 -20.85
CA VAL A 138 8.25 2.62 -20.78
C VAL A 138 9.69 3.09 -21.02
N ALA A 139 10.66 2.53 -20.29
CA ALA A 139 12.06 2.95 -20.36
C ALA A 139 12.68 2.76 -21.75
N HIS A 140 12.18 1.80 -22.53
CA HIS A 140 12.63 1.52 -23.89
C HIS A 140 11.72 2.08 -24.98
N HIS A 141 10.73 2.92 -24.61
CA HIS A 141 9.80 3.57 -25.53
C HIS A 141 9.05 2.59 -26.45
N ARG A 142 8.60 1.47 -25.89
CA ARG A 142 7.87 0.41 -26.62
C ARG A 142 6.55 0.04 -25.96
N PRO A 143 5.64 0.99 -25.70
CA PRO A 143 4.40 0.70 -25.01
C PRO A 143 3.42 -0.15 -25.86
N GLY A 144 3.48 -0.02 -27.19
CA GLY A 144 2.34 -0.34 -28.05
C GLY A 144 1.19 0.66 -27.87
N PHE A 145 0.10 0.47 -28.60
CA PHE A 145 -1.01 1.42 -28.62
C PHE A 145 -2.38 0.77 -28.81
N TYR A 146 -3.41 1.54 -28.50
CA TYR A 146 -4.80 1.14 -28.69
C TYR A 146 -5.43 1.82 -29.91
N PHE A 147 -6.30 1.04 -30.56
CA PHE A 147 -7.30 1.56 -31.47
C PHE A 147 -8.67 1.66 -30.80
N ARG A 148 -9.44 2.67 -31.23
CA ARG A 148 -10.90 2.60 -31.25
C ARG A 148 -11.40 2.18 -32.63
N VAL A 149 -12.61 1.65 -32.69
CA VAL A 149 -13.25 1.17 -33.91
C VAL A 149 -14.25 2.20 -34.41
N LEU A 150 -13.98 2.79 -35.56
CA LEU A 150 -14.86 3.77 -36.23
C LEU A 150 -15.90 3.06 -37.13
N GLN A 151 -15.50 1.95 -37.74
CA GLN A 151 -16.37 1.08 -38.54
C GLN A 151 -16.07 -0.37 -38.14
N GLU A 152 -17.09 -1.07 -37.67
CA GLU A 152 -17.01 -2.51 -37.39
C GLU A 152 -16.82 -3.31 -38.69
N GLY A 153 -16.14 -4.45 -38.60
CA GLY A 153 -15.87 -5.29 -39.77
C GLY A 153 -15.02 -6.51 -39.42
N GLU A 154 -14.90 -7.42 -40.38
CA GLU A 154 -14.06 -8.61 -40.23
C GLU A 154 -12.60 -8.32 -40.53
N VAL A 155 -11.73 -8.82 -39.68
CA VAL A 155 -10.27 -8.74 -39.82
C VAL A 155 -9.67 -10.13 -39.72
N GLY A 156 -8.58 -10.38 -40.42
CA GLY A 156 -7.84 -11.64 -40.38
C GLY A 156 -6.34 -11.45 -40.52
N ALA A 157 -5.59 -12.48 -40.15
CA ALA A 157 -4.16 -12.51 -40.44
C ALA A 157 -3.92 -12.35 -41.96
N ALA A 158 -2.78 -11.73 -42.31
CA ALA A 158 -2.36 -11.32 -43.64
C ALA A 158 -3.12 -10.14 -44.28
N ASP A 159 -4.12 -9.55 -43.61
CA ASP A 159 -4.72 -8.29 -44.08
C ASP A 159 -3.66 -7.17 -44.17
N ASP A 160 -3.70 -6.43 -45.28
CA ASP A 160 -2.90 -5.21 -45.44
C ASP A 160 -3.41 -4.12 -44.48
N ILE A 161 -2.49 -3.40 -43.88
CA ILE A 161 -2.80 -2.24 -43.03
C ILE A 161 -2.59 -0.98 -43.86
N VAL A 162 -3.69 -0.32 -44.22
CA VAL A 162 -3.66 0.88 -45.07
C VAL A 162 -3.94 2.10 -44.21
N LYS A 163 -2.97 3.02 -44.12
CA LYS A 163 -3.20 4.33 -43.50
C LYS A 163 -4.13 5.16 -44.39
N VAL A 164 -5.27 5.59 -43.85
CA VAL A 164 -6.28 6.36 -44.60
C VAL A 164 -6.34 7.82 -44.19
N ALA A 165 -5.84 8.18 -43.00
CA ALA A 165 -5.70 9.57 -42.57
C ALA A 165 -4.58 9.71 -41.53
N ASP A 166 -3.94 10.88 -41.52
CA ASP A 166 -3.03 11.30 -40.45
C ASP A 166 -3.81 11.86 -39.26
N GLY A 167 -3.31 11.60 -38.05
CA GLY A 167 -3.77 12.25 -36.83
C GLY A 167 -3.38 13.74 -36.78
N PRO A 168 -4.17 14.58 -36.09
CA PRO A 168 -3.81 15.98 -35.88
C PRO A 168 -2.56 16.09 -35.01
N GLU A 169 -1.83 17.20 -35.14
CA GLU A 169 -0.61 17.52 -34.37
C GLU A 169 0.58 16.56 -34.57
N ARG A 170 0.40 15.40 -35.21
CA ARG A 170 1.46 14.42 -35.55
C ARG A 170 2.36 14.07 -34.35
N ILE A 171 1.77 13.87 -33.18
CA ILE A 171 2.47 13.40 -31.98
C ILE A 171 2.43 11.88 -31.97
N THR A 172 3.61 11.27 -31.84
CA THR A 172 3.74 9.81 -31.92
C THR A 172 3.24 9.13 -30.64
N VAL A 173 2.99 7.82 -30.72
CA VAL A 173 2.68 6.98 -29.57
C VAL A 173 3.82 7.04 -28.54
N ALA A 174 5.07 6.89 -28.99
CA ALA A 174 6.24 6.97 -28.12
C ALA A 174 6.41 8.36 -27.48
N GLU A 175 6.15 9.44 -28.22
CA GLU A 175 6.17 10.81 -27.68
C GLU A 175 5.06 11.02 -26.65
N THR A 176 3.84 10.55 -26.93
CA THR A 176 2.70 10.67 -26.00
C THR A 176 2.99 9.90 -24.71
N ASP A 177 3.54 8.70 -24.81
CA ASP A 177 3.94 7.88 -23.66
C ASP A 177 5.04 8.57 -22.82
N ALA A 178 6.07 9.08 -23.49
CA ALA A 178 7.13 9.84 -22.84
C ALA A 178 6.62 11.12 -22.15
N LEU A 179 5.64 11.82 -22.73
CA LEU A 179 5.00 12.99 -22.11
C LEU A 179 4.29 12.66 -20.79
N LEU A 180 3.88 11.42 -20.58
CA LEU A 180 3.27 11.01 -19.33
C LEU A 180 4.29 10.48 -18.31
N TYR A 181 5.28 9.70 -18.77
CA TYR A 181 6.11 8.90 -17.87
C TYR A 181 7.56 9.38 -17.71
N LEU A 182 8.12 10.16 -18.63
CA LEU A 182 9.56 10.50 -18.65
C LEU A 182 9.82 12.00 -18.43
N PRO A 183 10.78 12.38 -17.58
CA PRO A 183 11.00 13.78 -17.22
C PRO A 183 11.37 14.67 -18.43
N GLY A 184 11.20 15.99 -18.28
CA GLY A 184 11.55 16.97 -19.32
C GLY A 184 10.45 17.21 -20.35
N HIS A 185 9.19 17.07 -19.95
CA HIS A 185 8.04 17.34 -20.82
C HIS A 185 8.03 18.80 -21.29
N SER A 186 7.87 19.02 -22.59
CA SER A 186 7.75 20.37 -23.15
C SER A 186 6.31 20.86 -23.02
N HIS A 187 6.13 22.06 -22.47
CA HIS A 187 4.83 22.74 -22.37
C HIS A 187 4.11 22.83 -23.74
N ASP A 188 4.85 23.17 -24.81
CA ASP A 188 4.32 23.19 -26.18
C ASP A 188 3.80 21.80 -26.60
N ARG A 189 4.56 20.74 -26.30
CA ARG A 189 4.17 19.37 -26.66
C ARG A 189 2.95 18.88 -25.88
N LEU A 190 2.84 19.22 -24.59
CA LEU A 190 1.65 18.93 -23.78
C LEU A 190 0.41 19.65 -24.34
N GLN A 191 0.54 20.94 -24.69
CA GLN A 191 -0.54 21.70 -25.31
C GLN A 191 -0.97 21.13 -26.65
N ARG A 192 -0.02 20.73 -27.50
CA ARG A 192 -0.30 20.08 -28.77
C ARG A 192 -1.02 18.74 -28.56
N ALA A 193 -0.58 17.91 -27.60
CA ALA A 193 -1.26 16.65 -27.30
C ALA A 193 -2.71 16.84 -26.86
N LEU A 194 -3.01 17.90 -26.10
CA LEU A 194 -4.37 18.25 -25.69
C LEU A 194 -5.29 18.71 -26.82
N ARG A 195 -4.74 19.12 -27.98
CA ARG A 195 -5.52 19.47 -29.16
C ARG A 195 -5.96 18.25 -29.97
N ILE A 196 -5.47 17.05 -29.63
CA ILE A 196 -5.80 15.80 -30.32
C ILE A 196 -7.14 15.25 -29.78
N PRO A 197 -8.25 15.28 -30.57
CA PRO A 197 -9.56 14.85 -30.07
C PRO A 197 -9.67 13.35 -29.83
N ALA A 198 -8.83 12.55 -30.51
CA ALA A 198 -8.80 11.09 -30.38
C ALA A 198 -8.12 10.63 -29.07
N LEU A 199 -7.34 11.51 -28.42
CA LEU A 199 -6.67 11.19 -27.17
C LEU A 199 -7.72 10.96 -26.07
N SER A 200 -7.61 9.85 -25.34
CA SER A 200 -8.59 9.53 -24.31
C SER A 200 -8.64 10.59 -23.19
N LYS A 201 -9.82 10.74 -22.57
CA LYS A 201 -10.02 11.72 -21.48
C LYS A 201 -9.04 11.54 -20.31
N GLY A 202 -8.68 10.31 -19.95
CA GLY A 202 -7.73 10.07 -18.86
C GLY A 202 -6.33 10.65 -19.15
N TRP A 203 -5.87 10.54 -20.39
CA TRP A 203 -4.60 11.13 -20.83
C TRP A 203 -4.71 12.66 -20.93
N GLN A 204 -5.83 13.18 -21.45
CA GLN A 204 -6.08 14.63 -21.49
C GLN A 204 -6.09 15.26 -20.09
N SER A 205 -6.79 14.65 -19.12
CA SER A 205 -6.79 15.13 -17.74
C SER A 205 -5.38 15.16 -17.13
N SER A 206 -4.56 14.14 -17.44
CA SER A 206 -3.18 14.05 -16.97
C SER A 206 -2.32 15.20 -17.52
N PHE A 207 -2.41 15.49 -18.83
CA PHE A 207 -1.66 16.57 -19.46
C PHE A 207 -2.15 17.96 -19.03
N GLN A 208 -3.45 18.15 -18.80
CA GLN A 208 -4.00 19.40 -18.26
C GLN A 208 -3.47 19.70 -16.85
N ALA A 209 -3.40 18.69 -15.99
CA ALA A 209 -2.83 18.81 -14.65
C ALA A 209 -1.34 19.19 -14.68
N MET A 210 -0.59 18.71 -15.67
CA MET A 210 0.82 19.06 -15.87
C MET A 210 0.99 20.53 -16.31
N LEU A 211 0.15 21.04 -17.22
CA LEU A 211 0.22 22.43 -17.70
C LEU A 211 -0.18 23.48 -16.65
N GLY A 212 -1.11 23.16 -15.74
CA GLY A 212 -1.60 24.10 -14.72
C GLY A 212 -0.58 24.52 -13.66
N ARG A 213 0.66 24.01 -13.71
CA ARG A 213 1.69 24.18 -12.66
C ARG A 213 2.81 25.17 -13.02
N GLU A 214 2.93 25.61 -14.28
CA GLU A 214 4.00 26.53 -14.71
C GLU A 214 3.61 28.03 -14.59
N SER A 215 2.32 28.37 -14.47
CA SER A 215 1.90 29.78 -14.37
C SER A 215 2.01 30.38 -12.97
N SER A 216 2.54 29.67 -11.98
CA SER A 216 2.56 30.06 -10.56
C SER A 216 3.95 29.98 -9.91
N SER A 217 5.02 30.28 -10.65
CA SER A 217 6.36 30.47 -10.05
C SER A 217 6.65 31.95 -9.78
N GLU A 218 6.09 32.50 -8.70
CA GLU A 218 6.70 33.62 -7.99
C GLU A 218 6.85 33.27 -6.50
N THR A 219 8.02 33.63 -5.99
CA THR A 219 8.65 33.28 -4.72
C THR A 219 7.79 33.51 -3.48
N ALA A 220 7.80 32.56 -2.54
CA ALA A 220 7.58 32.84 -1.12
C ALA A 220 8.56 32.04 -0.26
N ALA A 221 9.32 32.77 0.53
CA ALA A 221 10.30 32.31 1.50
C ALA A 221 9.64 31.54 2.66
N GLY A 222 10.47 30.77 3.37
CA GLY A 222 10.04 29.70 4.27
C GLY A 222 9.35 30.13 5.56
N ASN A 223 8.83 29.12 6.26
CA ASN A 223 8.51 29.18 7.69
C ASN A 223 9.28 28.08 8.46
N PRO A 224 9.95 28.43 9.56
CA PRO A 224 10.69 27.51 10.42
C PRO A 224 9.74 26.86 11.44
N GLY A 225 9.90 25.55 11.64
CA GLY A 225 9.19 24.80 12.68
C GLY A 225 8.49 23.58 12.12
N LEU A 226 9.22 22.46 12.03
CA LEU A 226 8.76 21.07 12.11
C LEU A 226 9.97 20.17 11.78
N ALA A 227 10.95 20.19 12.69
CA ALA A 227 12.00 19.17 12.75
C ALA A 227 11.74 18.36 14.03
N HIS A 228 10.89 17.34 13.94
CA HIS A 228 11.19 16.12 14.69
C HIS A 228 12.19 15.35 13.83
N GLU A 229 13.46 15.42 14.22
CA GLU A 229 14.52 14.57 13.69
C GLU A 229 14.21 13.12 14.08
N GLU A 230 13.53 12.39 13.21
CA GLU A 230 13.44 10.93 13.33
C GLU A 230 14.85 10.36 13.14
N GLN A 231 15.43 9.86 14.23
CA GLN A 231 16.77 9.26 14.25
C GLN A 231 16.82 8.02 13.35
N ALA A 232 17.96 7.84 12.67
CA ALA A 232 18.25 6.62 11.94
C ALA A 232 18.11 5.39 12.87
N PRO A 233 17.66 4.23 12.36
CA PRO A 233 17.50 3.04 13.18
C PRO A 233 18.82 2.67 13.85
N ALA A 234 18.77 2.30 15.13
CA ALA A 234 19.95 2.02 15.94
C ALA A 234 20.86 0.92 15.36
N TRP A 235 20.31 0.01 14.55
CA TRP A 235 21.06 -0.86 13.66
C TRP A 235 20.30 -1.10 12.34
N PRO A 236 21.03 -1.33 11.24
CA PRO A 236 20.43 -1.73 9.96
C PRO A 236 20.01 -3.21 10.00
N GLY A 237 18.91 -3.54 9.31
CA GLY A 237 18.45 -4.93 9.19
C GLY A 237 18.14 -5.60 10.52
N PHE A 238 18.62 -6.83 10.71
CA PHE A 238 18.27 -7.68 11.85
C PHE A 238 19.48 -7.98 12.73
N LYS A 239 19.23 -8.00 14.04
CA LYS A 239 20.15 -8.43 15.09
C LYS A 239 19.63 -9.74 15.67
N GLN A 240 20.53 -10.70 15.88
CA GLN A 240 20.19 -11.98 16.50
C GLN A 240 20.02 -11.79 18.01
N MET A 241 18.84 -12.14 18.52
CA MET A 241 18.49 -12.09 19.94
C MET A 241 18.03 -13.45 20.42
N ARG A 242 18.43 -13.83 21.62
CA ARG A 242 18.05 -15.08 22.27
C ARG A 242 16.78 -14.90 23.07
N VAL A 243 15.86 -15.85 22.96
CA VAL A 243 14.72 -15.96 23.88
C VAL A 243 15.26 -16.42 25.23
N THR A 244 15.32 -15.53 26.21
CA THR A 244 15.84 -15.84 27.55
C THR A 244 14.76 -16.30 28.51
N GLN A 245 13.52 -15.90 28.28
CA GLN A 245 12.38 -16.26 29.12
C GLN A 245 11.08 -16.24 28.33
N MET A 246 10.17 -17.15 28.65
CA MET A 246 8.79 -17.17 28.16
C MET A 246 7.79 -17.20 29.32
N SER A 247 6.72 -16.38 29.26
CA SER A 247 5.64 -16.39 30.26
C SER A 247 4.26 -16.43 29.60
N LYS A 248 3.36 -17.26 30.12
CA LYS A 248 1.95 -17.26 29.73
C LYS A 248 1.24 -16.10 30.42
N GLU A 249 0.76 -15.13 29.64
CA GLU A 249 -0.06 -14.01 30.14
C GLU A 249 -1.54 -14.36 30.21
N SER A 250 -1.97 -15.27 29.33
CA SER A 250 -3.34 -15.78 29.24
C SER A 250 -3.34 -17.11 28.47
N ASP A 251 -4.50 -17.74 28.29
CA ASP A 251 -4.60 -19.01 27.53
C ASP A 251 -4.03 -18.86 26.11
N SER A 252 -4.31 -17.72 25.47
CA SER A 252 -3.93 -17.42 24.09
C SER A 252 -2.74 -16.47 23.96
N VAL A 253 -2.21 -15.90 25.04
CA VAL A 253 -1.17 -14.86 24.99
C VAL A 253 0.10 -15.28 25.72
N THR A 254 1.26 -15.10 25.09
CA THR A 254 2.58 -15.47 25.64
C THR A 254 3.57 -14.32 25.45
N SER A 255 4.30 -13.95 26.49
CA SER A 255 5.41 -13.00 26.44
C SER A 255 6.73 -13.72 26.20
N PHE A 256 7.63 -13.05 25.47
CA PHE A 256 8.97 -13.51 25.13
C PHE A 256 9.96 -12.41 25.50
N VAL A 257 10.91 -12.73 26.36
CA VAL A 257 12.04 -11.85 26.69
C VAL A 257 13.19 -12.18 25.75
N LEU A 258 13.70 -11.16 25.06
CA LEU A 258 14.71 -11.24 24.02
C LEU A 258 15.95 -10.47 24.48
N ALA A 259 17.09 -11.16 24.59
CA ALA A 259 18.37 -10.54 24.93
C ALA A 259 19.35 -10.63 23.75
N PRO A 260 20.20 -9.60 23.53
CA PRO A 260 21.15 -9.62 22.42
C PRO A 260 22.21 -10.71 22.61
N ILE A 261 22.45 -11.54 21.57
CA ILE A 261 23.43 -12.63 21.66
C ILE A 261 24.86 -12.12 21.77
N ASP A 262 25.14 -10.95 21.20
CA ASP A 262 26.46 -10.31 21.24
C ASP A 262 26.78 -9.62 22.58
N GLY A 263 25.84 -9.61 23.54
CA GLY A 263 25.99 -8.98 24.85
C GLY A 263 26.10 -7.46 24.81
N GLN A 264 25.93 -6.82 23.65
CA GLN A 264 25.96 -5.37 23.52
C GLN A 264 24.66 -4.76 24.04
N PRO A 265 24.71 -3.64 24.79
CA PRO A 265 23.51 -2.98 25.28
C PRO A 265 22.61 -2.58 24.11
N LEU A 266 21.31 -2.70 24.33
CA LEU A 266 20.27 -2.24 23.43
C LEU A 266 20.08 -0.72 23.60
N PRO A 267 19.76 0.01 22.51
CA PRO A 267 19.36 1.40 22.60
C PRO A 267 18.07 1.53 23.40
N ALA A 268 17.91 2.64 24.11
CA ALA A 268 16.61 3.01 24.65
C ALA A 268 15.62 3.19 23.49
N PHE A 269 14.42 2.63 23.64
CA PHE A 269 13.30 2.82 22.73
C PHE A 269 12.26 3.75 23.37
N HIS A 270 11.32 4.25 22.56
CA HIS A 270 10.21 5.03 23.09
C HIS A 270 9.03 4.11 23.41
N ALA A 271 8.41 4.30 24.57
CA ALA A 271 7.28 3.47 24.99
C ALA A 271 6.13 3.53 23.98
N GLY A 272 5.72 2.35 23.49
CA GLY A 272 4.75 2.19 22.40
C GLY A 272 5.35 1.77 21.05
N GLN A 273 6.69 1.85 20.88
CA GLN A 273 7.37 1.31 19.70
C GLN A 273 7.27 -0.21 19.59
N PHE A 274 7.53 -0.72 18.39
CA PHE A 274 7.55 -2.14 18.08
C PHE A 274 8.87 -2.56 17.45
N VAL A 275 9.12 -3.87 17.47
CA VAL A 275 10.19 -4.51 16.70
C VAL A 275 9.59 -5.40 15.63
N VAL A 276 10.39 -5.75 14.63
CA VAL A 276 10.02 -6.73 13.62
C VAL A 276 10.86 -7.97 13.76
N LEU A 277 10.18 -9.11 13.78
CA LEU A 277 10.79 -10.42 13.73
C LEU A 277 10.80 -10.94 12.28
N ARG A 278 11.96 -11.44 11.87
CA ARG A 278 12.10 -12.28 10.67
C ARG A 278 12.02 -13.75 11.09
N LEU A 279 10.94 -14.41 10.69
CA LEU A 279 10.60 -15.76 11.13
C LEU A 279 10.74 -16.75 9.98
N GLN A 280 11.68 -17.67 10.11
CA GLN A 280 11.81 -18.82 9.22
C GLN A 280 10.87 -19.94 9.69
N VAL A 281 9.59 -19.85 9.31
CA VAL A 281 8.56 -20.81 9.77
C VAL A 281 8.64 -22.16 9.05
N ASP A 282 8.97 -22.13 7.76
CA ASP A 282 9.12 -23.32 6.90
C ASP A 282 10.47 -23.21 6.18
N PRO A 283 11.42 -24.13 6.39
CA PRO A 283 12.75 -24.07 5.76
C PRO A 283 12.72 -24.00 4.22
N GLY A 284 11.64 -24.46 3.58
CA GLY A 284 11.49 -24.44 2.12
C GLY A 284 10.89 -23.15 1.54
N LYS A 285 10.55 -22.16 2.37
CA LYS A 285 9.90 -20.90 1.94
C LYS A 285 10.69 -19.68 2.40
N PRO A 286 10.51 -18.51 1.74
CA PRO A 286 11.06 -17.27 2.25
C PRO A 286 10.57 -16.97 3.68
N PRO A 287 11.41 -16.37 4.54
CA PRO A 287 11.00 -15.99 5.89
C PRO A 287 9.88 -14.95 5.85
N ILE A 288 9.04 -14.95 6.87
CA ILE A 288 7.96 -13.97 7.02
C ILE A 288 8.37 -12.88 8.02
N LEU A 289 7.91 -11.66 7.79
CA LEU A 289 8.14 -10.52 8.70
C LEU A 289 6.88 -10.24 9.52
N ARG A 290 7.02 -10.07 10.84
CA ARG A 290 5.90 -9.72 11.73
C ARG A 290 6.32 -8.65 12.74
N SER A 291 5.48 -7.63 12.89
CA SER A 291 5.65 -6.57 13.88
C SER A 291 5.02 -6.97 15.21
N TYR A 292 5.72 -6.67 16.31
CA TYR A 292 5.25 -6.87 17.67
C TYR A 292 5.65 -5.68 18.53
N SER A 293 4.66 -5.00 19.13
CA SER A 293 4.92 -3.90 20.07
C SER A 293 5.74 -4.40 21.25
N LEU A 294 6.69 -3.58 21.66
CA LEU A 294 7.45 -3.80 22.88
C LEU A 294 6.50 -3.60 24.06
N SER A 295 6.49 -4.54 24.99
CA SER A 295 5.50 -4.60 26.07
C SER A 295 6.09 -4.32 27.45
N ASP A 296 7.37 -3.95 27.55
CA ASP A 296 8.07 -3.67 28.82
C ASP A 296 8.60 -2.24 28.89
N LEU A 297 9.23 -1.92 30.02
CA LEU A 297 10.01 -0.70 30.23
C LEU A 297 11.14 -0.59 29.19
N PRO A 298 11.44 0.63 28.69
CA PRO A 298 12.59 0.86 27.81
C PRO A 298 13.96 0.73 28.48
N VAL A 299 14.36 -0.51 28.76
CA VAL A 299 15.65 -0.87 29.35
C VAL A 299 16.67 -1.31 28.29
N ALA A 300 17.96 -1.23 28.62
CA ALA A 300 19.06 -1.46 27.70
C ALA A 300 19.54 -2.92 27.63
N ASP A 301 18.96 -3.84 28.39
CA ASP A 301 19.43 -5.23 28.51
C ASP A 301 18.59 -6.22 27.69
N HIS A 302 17.29 -5.98 27.57
CA HIS A 302 16.38 -6.87 26.85
C HIS A 302 15.20 -6.13 26.20
N PHE A 303 14.52 -6.84 25.31
CA PHE A 303 13.20 -6.48 24.82
C PHE A 303 12.18 -7.51 25.29
N ARG A 304 10.95 -7.09 25.58
CA ARG A 304 9.82 -8.00 25.74
C ARG A 304 8.83 -7.76 24.62
N ILE A 305 8.43 -8.83 23.94
CA ILE A 305 7.26 -8.82 23.07
C ILE A 305 6.20 -9.75 23.66
N THR A 306 4.94 -9.45 23.39
CA THR A 306 3.84 -10.31 23.85
C THR A 306 2.91 -10.62 22.70
N VAL A 307 2.70 -11.91 22.47
CA VAL A 307 2.11 -12.45 21.25
C VAL A 307 0.84 -13.22 21.58
N LYS A 308 -0.26 -12.85 20.91
CA LYS A 308 -1.48 -13.64 20.88
C LYS A 308 -1.39 -14.70 19.79
N ASN A 309 -1.62 -15.95 20.16
CA ASN A 309 -1.74 -17.06 19.23
C ASN A 309 -3.06 -16.94 18.45
N GLU A 310 -2.97 -16.51 17.20
CA GLU A 310 -4.12 -16.45 16.30
C GLU A 310 -4.27 -17.79 15.60
N SER A 311 -5.48 -18.35 15.57
CA SER A 311 -5.74 -19.70 15.04
C SER A 311 -5.29 -19.90 13.58
N ASN A 312 -5.31 -18.83 12.78
CA ASN A 312 -4.86 -18.83 11.39
C ASN A 312 -3.54 -18.04 11.20
N GLY A 313 -2.86 -17.66 12.28
CA GLY A 313 -1.70 -16.80 12.27
C GLY A 313 -0.39 -17.58 12.11
N VAL A 314 0.15 -17.65 10.89
CA VAL A 314 1.41 -18.38 10.62
C VAL A 314 2.56 -17.98 11.57
N GLY A 315 2.77 -16.68 11.79
CA GLY A 315 3.86 -16.19 12.65
C GLY A 315 3.59 -16.33 14.15
N SER A 316 2.38 -15.96 14.60
CA SER A 316 2.03 -16.07 16.01
C SER A 316 1.91 -17.51 16.49
N SER A 317 1.36 -18.41 15.67
CA SER A 317 1.36 -19.84 15.96
C SER A 317 2.77 -20.43 15.96
N PHE A 318 3.66 -19.98 15.07
CA PHE A 318 5.06 -20.40 15.11
C PHE A 318 5.73 -20.00 16.43
N LEU A 319 5.63 -18.72 16.82
CA LEU A 319 6.19 -18.23 18.09
C LEU A 319 5.60 -18.96 19.30
N CYS A 320 4.28 -19.08 19.39
CA CYS A 320 3.62 -19.66 20.56
C CYS A 320 3.76 -21.19 20.66
N ASN A 321 3.89 -21.90 19.53
CA ASN A 321 3.88 -23.37 19.54
C ASN A 321 5.27 -23.99 19.34
N HIS A 322 6.18 -23.33 18.62
CA HIS A 322 7.46 -23.91 18.20
C HIS A 322 8.67 -23.29 18.88
N VAL A 323 8.68 -21.97 19.11
CA VAL A 323 9.81 -21.30 19.77
C VAL A 323 9.92 -21.74 21.23
N ARG A 324 11.16 -21.88 21.70
CA ARG A 324 11.53 -22.24 23.06
C ARG A 324 12.55 -21.26 23.62
N GLU A 325 12.67 -21.23 24.95
CA GLU A 325 13.79 -20.58 25.61
C GLU A 325 15.12 -21.16 25.10
N GLY A 326 16.07 -20.28 24.82
CA GLY A 326 17.35 -20.60 24.19
C GLY A 326 17.39 -20.39 22.68
N ASP A 327 16.24 -20.36 21.99
CA ASP A 327 16.20 -20.13 20.54
C ASP A 327 16.68 -18.72 20.17
N ALA A 328 17.20 -18.58 18.95
CA ALA A 328 17.62 -17.31 18.39
C ALA A 328 16.59 -16.78 17.38
N LEU A 329 16.26 -15.51 17.48
CA LEU A 329 15.35 -14.79 16.59
C LEU A 329 16.06 -13.60 15.96
N ASP A 330 15.75 -13.33 14.69
CA ASP A 330 16.19 -12.12 13.98
C ASP A 330 15.25 -10.95 14.32
N VAL A 331 15.78 -9.91 14.94
CA VAL A 331 15.02 -8.76 15.47
C VAL A 331 15.51 -7.44 14.88
N SER A 332 14.60 -6.61 14.36
CA SER A 332 14.94 -5.26 13.91
C SER A 332 15.18 -4.31 15.08
N ALA A 333 15.78 -3.15 14.80
CA ALA A 333 15.74 -2.02 15.73
C ALA A 333 14.29 -1.61 16.06
N PRO A 334 14.02 -1.07 17.27
CA PRO A 334 12.72 -0.49 17.62
C PRO A 334 12.31 0.64 16.67
N ARG A 335 11.03 0.67 16.30
CA ARG A 335 10.43 1.58 15.32
C ARG A 335 8.98 1.90 15.68
N GLY A 336 8.41 2.91 15.03
CA GLY A 336 7.02 3.32 15.19
C GLY A 336 6.89 4.72 15.80
N SER A 337 5.79 5.39 15.46
CA SER A 337 5.43 6.74 15.90
C SER A 337 4.31 6.78 16.94
N PHE A 338 3.71 5.62 17.27
CA PHE A 338 2.76 5.50 18.37
C PHE A 338 3.52 5.48 19.70
N THR A 339 3.97 6.64 20.13
CA THR A 339 4.83 6.80 21.31
C THR A 339 4.20 7.69 22.36
N LEU A 340 4.45 7.39 23.63
CA LEU A 340 4.02 8.24 24.74
C LEU A 340 4.68 9.62 24.63
N HIS A 341 3.88 10.68 24.55
CA HIS A 341 4.35 12.06 24.57
C HIS A 341 4.63 12.52 26.00
N SER A 342 5.68 13.33 26.15
CA SER A 342 5.95 14.07 27.38
C SER A 342 4.95 15.21 27.55
N GLY A 343 4.54 15.49 28.78
CA GLY A 343 3.59 16.57 29.05
C GLY A 343 2.97 16.47 30.45
N ALA A 344 2.05 17.39 30.73
CA ALA A 344 1.31 17.42 31.99
C ALA A 344 -0.17 16.99 31.85
N ASP A 345 -0.67 16.90 30.62
CA ASP A 345 -2.08 16.55 30.35
C ASP A 345 -2.39 15.12 30.82
N PRO A 346 -3.61 14.82 31.29
CA PRO A 346 -3.99 13.45 31.68
C PRO A 346 -3.77 12.45 30.53
N VAL A 347 -3.40 11.21 30.88
CA VAL A 347 -3.17 10.12 29.92
C VAL A 347 -4.26 9.07 30.05
N VAL A 348 -4.83 8.65 28.93
CA VAL A 348 -5.80 7.57 28.87
C VAL A 348 -5.25 6.46 27.97
N LEU A 349 -4.85 5.37 28.60
CA LEU A 349 -4.36 4.14 27.97
C LEU A 349 -5.55 3.22 27.74
N LEU A 350 -6.10 3.21 26.53
CA LEU A 350 -7.35 2.54 26.19
C LEU A 350 -7.08 1.38 25.23
N SER A 351 -7.35 0.14 25.65
CA SER A 351 -7.03 -1.01 24.82
C SER A 351 -7.99 -2.19 24.94
N ALA A 352 -7.95 -3.08 23.94
CA ALA A 352 -8.71 -4.32 23.94
C ALA A 352 -7.86 -5.51 23.47
N GLY A 353 -7.92 -6.62 24.22
CA GLY A 353 -7.15 -7.82 23.93
C GLY A 353 -5.63 -7.57 23.88
N VAL A 354 -4.95 -8.14 22.88
CA VAL A 354 -3.48 -7.98 22.74
C VAL A 354 -3.04 -6.56 22.38
N GLY A 355 -3.99 -5.66 22.03
CA GLY A 355 -3.73 -4.22 21.89
C GLY A 355 -3.22 -3.55 23.18
N ALA A 356 -3.26 -4.25 24.32
CA ALA A 356 -2.64 -3.80 25.56
C ALA A 356 -1.12 -3.66 25.49
N THR A 357 -0.44 -4.29 24.52
CA THR A 357 1.03 -4.36 24.46
C THR A 357 1.74 -2.99 24.39
N PRO A 358 1.45 -2.09 23.43
CA PRO A 358 2.13 -0.80 23.35
C PRO A 358 1.80 0.08 24.56
N VAL A 359 0.54 0.09 25.00
CA VAL A 359 0.11 0.89 26.14
C VAL A 359 0.60 0.34 27.49
N MET A 360 0.93 -0.95 27.58
CA MET A 360 1.62 -1.53 28.74
C MET A 360 3.05 -0.98 28.86
N SER A 361 3.77 -0.87 27.73
CA SER A 361 5.08 -0.20 27.73
C SER A 361 4.97 1.28 28.17
N MET A 362 3.90 1.98 27.75
CA MET A 362 3.62 3.35 28.21
C MET A 362 3.35 3.40 29.73
N LEU A 363 2.57 2.46 30.26
CA LEU A 363 2.30 2.37 31.70
C LEU A 363 3.58 2.10 32.51
N HIS A 364 4.47 1.24 32.01
CA HIS A 364 5.79 1.01 32.58
C HIS A 364 6.62 2.29 32.64
N ALA A 365 6.71 3.02 31.52
CA ALA A 365 7.45 4.28 31.47
C ALA A 365 6.89 5.31 32.47
N LEU A 366 5.57 5.49 32.50
CA LEU A 366 4.91 6.40 33.45
C LEU A 366 5.16 6.02 34.91
N ALA A 367 5.13 4.73 35.24
CA ALA A 367 5.38 4.24 36.59
C ALA A 367 6.86 4.41 37.00
N ALA A 368 7.79 4.13 36.09
CA ALA A 368 9.23 4.31 36.32
C ALA A 368 9.58 5.80 36.55
N GLU A 369 8.94 6.70 35.81
CA GLU A 369 9.07 8.15 35.97
C GLU A 369 8.32 8.70 37.19
N LYS A 370 7.49 7.87 37.86
CA LYS A 370 6.58 8.28 38.95
C LYS A 370 5.72 9.48 38.54
N SER A 371 5.17 9.41 37.34
CA SER A 371 4.41 10.50 36.73
C SER A 371 3.30 11.03 37.66
N GLU A 372 3.21 12.35 37.76
CA GLU A 372 2.16 13.06 38.51
C GLU A 372 0.90 13.32 37.66
N ARG A 373 0.93 12.93 36.38
CA ARG A 373 -0.21 13.00 35.47
C ARG A 373 -1.34 12.12 36.01
N GLU A 374 -2.58 12.51 35.75
CA GLU A 374 -3.69 11.59 35.93
C GLU A 374 -3.64 10.52 34.84
N ILE A 375 -3.66 9.25 35.23
CA ILE A 375 -3.44 8.13 34.31
C ILE A 375 -4.61 7.16 34.43
N TRP A 376 -5.26 6.89 33.31
CA TRP A 376 -6.36 5.94 33.20
C TRP A 376 -5.94 4.72 32.39
N TRP A 377 -6.01 3.54 33.00
CA TRP A 377 -5.93 2.24 32.33
C TRP A 377 -7.34 1.71 32.06
N ILE A 378 -7.80 1.79 30.81
CA ILE A 378 -9.13 1.32 30.42
C ILE A 378 -8.96 0.13 29.49
N TYR A 379 -9.41 -1.05 29.93
CA TYR A 379 -9.09 -2.30 29.24
C TYR A 379 -10.29 -3.21 29.03
N GLY A 380 -10.41 -3.74 27.81
CA GLY A 380 -11.47 -4.64 27.39
C GLY A 380 -10.97 -6.05 27.07
N ALA A 381 -11.63 -7.07 27.63
CA ALA A 381 -11.42 -8.47 27.25
C ALA A 381 -12.75 -9.24 27.18
N ARG A 382 -12.70 -10.52 26.80
CA ARG A 382 -13.88 -11.38 26.89
C ARG A 382 -14.16 -11.72 28.34
N ASN A 383 -13.15 -12.16 29.08
CA ASN A 383 -13.20 -12.59 30.48
C ASN A 383 -11.77 -12.57 31.07
N SER A 384 -11.63 -13.03 32.31
CA SER A 384 -10.32 -13.10 32.99
C SER A 384 -9.29 -14.00 32.29
N LEU A 385 -9.71 -15.08 31.63
CA LEU A 385 -8.83 -16.00 30.90
C LEU A 385 -8.22 -15.37 29.64
N ASP A 386 -8.81 -14.27 29.16
CA ASP A 386 -8.38 -13.48 27.99
C ASP A 386 -7.79 -12.10 28.40
N HIS A 387 -7.47 -11.88 29.68
CA HIS A 387 -6.95 -10.60 30.21
C HIS A 387 -5.44 -10.68 30.50
N PRO A 388 -4.55 -10.50 29.48
CA PRO A 388 -3.12 -10.41 29.69
C PRO A 388 -2.75 -9.24 30.60
N PHE A 389 -1.65 -9.36 31.34
CA PHE A 389 -1.09 -8.32 32.20
C PHE A 389 -1.98 -7.84 33.36
N ALA A 390 -3.08 -8.51 33.70
CA ALA A 390 -4.02 -8.05 34.73
C ALA A 390 -3.35 -7.77 36.09
N ARG A 391 -2.37 -8.60 36.49
CA ARG A 391 -1.61 -8.41 37.74
C ARG A 391 -0.57 -7.30 37.61
N GLU A 392 0.08 -7.23 36.46
CA GLU A 392 1.16 -6.29 36.17
C GLU A 392 0.63 -4.85 36.10
N SER A 393 -0.44 -4.60 35.34
CA SER A 393 -1.08 -3.28 35.24
C SER A 393 -1.53 -2.77 36.62
N ARG A 394 -2.21 -3.61 37.42
CA ARG A 394 -2.60 -3.28 38.80
C ARG A 394 -1.39 -2.93 39.68
N SER A 395 -0.27 -3.63 39.50
CA SER A 395 0.95 -3.37 40.27
C SER A 395 1.58 -2.03 39.91
N LEU A 396 1.66 -1.71 38.61
CA LEU A 396 2.20 -0.44 38.11
C LEU A 396 1.31 0.74 38.51
N LEU A 397 -0.02 0.60 38.40
CA LEU A 397 -0.95 1.66 38.78
C LEU A 397 -0.87 2.01 40.27
N ARG A 398 -0.56 1.06 41.16
CA ARG A 398 -0.34 1.35 42.59
C ARG A 398 0.91 2.18 42.87
N GLN A 399 1.84 2.26 41.93
CA GLN A 399 3.05 3.09 42.05
C GLN A 399 2.78 4.55 41.64
N LEU A 400 1.65 4.81 41.00
CA LEU A 400 1.25 6.13 40.50
C LEU A 400 0.29 6.80 41.48
N SER A 401 0.58 8.04 41.87
CA SER A 401 -0.24 8.80 42.83
C SER A 401 -1.66 9.09 42.31
N ARG A 402 -1.81 9.18 40.99
CA ARG A 402 -3.08 9.45 40.29
C ARG A 402 -3.42 8.38 39.24
N GLY A 403 -3.02 7.13 39.49
CA GLY A 403 -3.37 5.99 38.64
C GLY A 403 -4.79 5.48 38.89
N ARG A 404 -5.55 5.24 37.82
CA ARG A 404 -6.92 4.70 37.85
C ARG A 404 -7.06 3.57 36.83
N SER A 405 -7.93 2.61 37.11
CA SER A 405 -8.26 1.51 36.19
C SER A 405 -9.75 1.37 36.00
N TYR A 406 -10.15 0.93 34.81
CA TYR A 406 -11.51 0.47 34.52
C TYR A 406 -11.49 -0.71 33.54
N ILE A 407 -11.93 -1.88 33.98
CA ILE A 407 -11.85 -3.14 33.25
C ILE A 407 -13.24 -3.58 32.80
N VAL A 408 -13.38 -3.93 31.53
CA VAL A 408 -14.66 -4.33 30.94
C VAL A 408 -14.55 -5.72 30.34
N TYR A 409 -15.44 -6.63 30.74
CA TYR A 409 -15.54 -7.97 30.18
C TYR A 409 -16.80 -8.14 29.35
N SER A 410 -16.66 -8.48 28.07
CA SER A 410 -17.81 -8.63 27.17
C SER A 410 -18.57 -9.94 27.37
N ARG A 411 -17.92 -10.96 27.92
CA ARG A 411 -18.47 -12.29 28.22
C ARG A 411 -17.80 -12.86 29.49
N PRO A 412 -18.05 -12.26 30.68
CA PRO A 412 -17.43 -12.70 31.92
C PRO A 412 -17.62 -14.20 32.15
N ALA A 413 -16.58 -14.89 32.62
CA ALA A 413 -16.68 -16.29 33.02
C ALA A 413 -17.52 -16.42 34.30
N ALA A 414 -18.07 -17.62 34.55
CA ALA A 414 -18.84 -17.88 35.77
C ALA A 414 -18.04 -17.67 37.06
N THR A 415 -16.70 -17.72 36.98
CA THR A 415 -15.77 -17.49 38.09
C THR A 415 -15.36 -16.02 38.26
N ASP A 416 -15.68 -15.14 37.29
CA ASP A 416 -15.26 -13.74 37.32
C ASP A 416 -16.15 -12.93 38.26
N GLN A 417 -15.53 -12.11 39.12
CA GLN A 417 -16.23 -11.32 40.13
C GLN A 417 -16.22 -9.82 39.79
N PRO A 418 -17.40 -9.18 39.67
CA PRO A 418 -17.50 -7.72 39.53
C PRO A 418 -16.85 -6.98 40.72
N GLY A 419 -16.10 -5.93 40.44
CA GLY A 419 -15.36 -5.13 41.42
C GLY A 419 -14.02 -5.72 41.85
N LEU A 420 -13.70 -6.96 41.45
CA LEU A 420 -12.40 -7.60 41.69
C LEU A 420 -11.67 -7.91 40.39
N ASP A 421 -12.32 -8.64 39.49
CA ASP A 421 -11.75 -9.05 38.21
C ASP A 421 -12.03 -8.05 37.11
N PHE A 422 -13.23 -7.45 37.13
CA PHE A 422 -13.70 -6.46 36.17
C PHE A 422 -14.70 -5.48 36.79
N ASP A 423 -14.87 -4.32 36.19
CA ASP A 423 -15.73 -3.24 36.68
C ASP A 423 -17.11 -3.20 35.99
N ALA A 424 -17.18 -3.59 34.71
CA ALA A 424 -18.44 -3.65 33.96
C ALA A 424 -18.50 -4.80 32.93
N SER A 425 -19.73 -5.27 32.68
CA SER A 425 -19.99 -6.20 31.58
C SER A 425 -20.35 -5.43 30.31
N GLY A 426 -19.82 -5.86 29.15
CA GLY A 426 -20.14 -5.29 27.85
C GLY A 426 -18.92 -4.91 27.03
N HIS A 427 -19.03 -3.83 26.26
CA HIS A 427 -17.95 -3.28 25.45
C HIS A 427 -17.63 -1.86 25.90
N ILE A 428 -16.37 -1.46 25.73
CA ILE A 428 -15.95 -0.07 25.96
C ILE A 428 -16.45 0.77 24.79
N ASP A 429 -17.08 1.90 25.10
CA ASP A 429 -17.44 2.96 24.17
C ASP A 429 -17.13 4.33 24.79
N ALA A 430 -17.31 5.41 24.02
CA ALA A 430 -17.05 6.76 24.50
C ALA A 430 -18.00 7.19 25.64
N ALA A 431 -19.24 6.67 25.66
CA ALA A 431 -20.19 6.97 26.74
C ALA A 431 -19.73 6.39 28.07
N LEU A 432 -19.10 5.21 28.07
CA LEU A 432 -18.45 4.66 29.24
C LEU A 432 -17.29 5.54 29.72
N VAL A 433 -16.41 5.95 28.80
CA VAL A 433 -15.25 6.81 29.11
C VAL A 433 -15.71 8.13 29.75
N GLU A 434 -16.78 8.73 29.22
CA GLU A 434 -17.43 9.91 29.82
C GLU A 434 -17.98 9.60 31.22
N LYS A 435 -18.74 8.51 31.35
CA LYS A 435 -19.41 8.12 32.60
C LYS A 435 -18.43 7.92 33.76
N ILE A 436 -17.24 7.39 33.49
CA ILE A 436 -16.22 7.15 34.53
C ILE A 436 -15.43 8.41 34.89
N GLY A 437 -15.73 9.56 34.26
CA GLY A 437 -15.19 10.86 34.63
C GLY A 437 -13.82 11.17 34.03
N VAL A 438 -13.47 10.56 32.89
CA VAL A 438 -12.26 10.93 32.14
C VAL A 438 -12.43 12.36 31.58
N SER A 439 -11.35 13.15 31.58
CA SER A 439 -11.37 14.47 30.96
C SER A 439 -11.29 14.36 29.44
N ARG A 440 -12.07 15.16 28.70
CA ARG A 440 -11.98 15.28 27.24
C ARG A 440 -10.66 15.89 26.75
N ASP A 441 -9.95 16.60 27.64
CA ASP A 441 -8.68 17.26 27.33
C ASP A 441 -7.48 16.31 27.49
N SER A 442 -7.72 15.04 27.86
CA SER A 442 -6.67 14.01 27.99
C SER A 442 -6.01 13.66 26.66
N GLU A 443 -4.82 13.10 26.71
CA GLU A 443 -4.19 12.36 25.60
C GLU A 443 -4.69 10.91 25.62
N PHE A 444 -5.37 10.50 24.56
CA PHE A 444 -5.93 9.16 24.39
C PHE A 444 -4.99 8.31 23.53
N TYR A 445 -4.50 7.22 24.07
CA TYR A 445 -3.72 6.21 23.36
C TYR A 445 -4.56 4.96 23.19
N VAL A 446 -5.05 4.71 21.97
CA VAL A 446 -6.06 3.70 21.67
C VAL A 446 -5.49 2.57 20.81
N CYS A 447 -5.49 1.33 21.31
CA CYS A 447 -5.02 0.17 20.55
C CYS A 447 -5.91 -1.06 20.71
N GLY A 448 -6.29 -1.70 19.60
CA GLY A 448 -7.17 -2.87 19.62
C GLY A 448 -7.67 -3.27 18.24
N PRO A 449 -8.71 -4.13 18.15
CA PRO A 449 -9.30 -4.53 16.88
C PRO A 449 -9.88 -3.35 16.09
N SER A 450 -9.93 -3.44 14.75
CA SER A 450 -10.37 -2.32 13.89
C SER A 450 -11.73 -1.75 14.26
N SER A 451 -12.73 -2.60 14.54
CA SER A 451 -14.07 -2.14 14.94
C SER A 451 -14.06 -1.38 16.26
N PHE A 452 -13.19 -1.75 17.20
CA PHE A 452 -13.00 -1.04 18.45
C PHE A 452 -12.36 0.34 18.22
N LEU A 453 -11.35 0.41 17.36
CA LEU A 453 -10.68 1.67 17.02
C LEU A 453 -11.63 2.63 16.30
N GLU A 454 -12.40 2.14 15.33
CA GLU A 454 -13.41 2.94 14.61
C GLU A 454 -14.46 3.52 15.55
N ASN A 455 -15.04 2.68 16.41
CA ASN A 455 -16.03 3.09 17.40
C ASN A 455 -15.46 4.11 18.39
N MET A 456 -14.23 3.90 18.88
CA MET A 456 -13.60 4.82 19.83
C MET A 456 -13.21 6.14 19.19
N ARG A 457 -12.60 6.15 17.99
CA ARG A 457 -12.27 7.39 17.27
C ARG A 457 -13.52 8.21 16.98
N GLY A 458 -14.57 7.58 16.46
CA GLY A 458 -15.84 8.24 16.19
C GLY A 458 -16.49 8.78 17.46
N GLY A 459 -16.55 7.96 18.51
CA GLY A 459 -17.15 8.30 19.79
C GLY A 459 -16.43 9.44 20.51
N LEU A 460 -15.11 9.37 20.66
CA LEU A 460 -14.31 10.41 21.32
C LEU A 460 -14.40 11.75 20.58
N ARG A 461 -14.37 11.72 19.25
CA ARG A 461 -14.57 12.92 18.43
C ARG A 461 -15.95 13.54 18.64
N ASN A 462 -17.00 12.71 18.64
CA ASN A 462 -18.37 13.19 18.87
C ASN A 462 -18.58 13.72 20.30
N TRP A 463 -17.85 13.16 21.27
CA TRP A 463 -17.83 13.64 22.66
C TRP A 463 -17.05 14.96 22.83
N GLY A 464 -16.22 15.33 21.86
CA GLY A 464 -15.49 16.60 21.83
C GLY A 464 -14.03 16.51 22.27
N ALA A 465 -13.43 15.32 22.26
CA ALA A 465 -11.98 15.19 22.40
C ALA A 465 -11.28 15.83 21.17
N ARG A 466 -10.16 16.52 21.41
CA ARG A 466 -9.36 17.13 20.33
C ARG A 466 -8.75 16.03 19.46
N ALA A 467 -8.87 16.15 18.13
CA ALA A 467 -8.36 15.12 17.21
C ALA A 467 -6.84 14.88 17.36
N GLU A 468 -6.08 15.94 17.63
CA GLU A 468 -4.62 15.88 17.88
C GLU A 468 -4.24 15.11 19.16
N ASN A 469 -5.18 14.95 20.10
CA ASN A 469 -4.99 14.21 21.35
C ASN A 469 -5.43 12.75 21.25
N VAL A 470 -5.97 12.29 20.12
CA VAL A 470 -6.43 10.91 19.93
C VAL A 470 -5.42 10.15 19.06
N HIS A 471 -4.48 9.49 19.74
CA HIS A 471 -3.46 8.66 19.13
C HIS A 471 -3.95 7.22 19.05
N THR A 472 -3.75 6.55 17.93
CA THR A 472 -4.22 5.17 17.76
C THR A 472 -3.23 4.31 17.00
N GLU A 473 -3.16 3.03 17.36
CA GLU A 473 -2.37 2.03 16.64
C GLU A 473 -3.24 0.85 16.22
N ILE A 474 -3.09 0.41 14.97
CA ILE A 474 -3.88 -0.67 14.36
C ILE A 474 -3.00 -1.91 14.20
N PHE A 475 -3.44 -3.05 14.76
CA PHE A 475 -2.80 -4.34 14.57
C PHE A 475 -3.47 -5.12 13.44
N GLY A 476 -2.87 -5.10 12.26
CA GLY A 476 -3.35 -5.84 11.11
C GLY A 476 -2.87 -5.25 9.79
N ALA A 477 -3.12 -5.96 8.71
CA ALA A 477 -3.25 -5.33 7.42
C ALA A 477 -4.74 -4.99 7.27
N LEU A 478 -5.09 -3.73 6.94
CA LEU A 478 -6.34 -3.57 6.21
C LEU A 478 -6.21 -4.43 4.94
N GLU A 479 -7.28 -5.11 4.56
CA GLU A 479 -7.32 -5.75 3.25
C GLU A 479 -7.12 -4.66 2.21
N GLY A 480 -5.89 -4.55 1.68
CA GLY A 480 -5.67 -3.64 0.57
C GLY A 480 -6.49 -4.14 -0.60
N MET A 481 -7.51 -3.35 -0.91
CA MET A 481 -8.42 -3.56 -2.01
C MET A 481 -7.61 -3.81 -3.28
N THR A 482 -7.87 -4.93 -3.93
CA THR A 482 -7.28 -5.27 -5.22
C THR A 482 -8.41 -5.14 -6.23
N PRO A 483 -8.36 -4.15 -7.14
CA PRO A 483 -9.39 -4.01 -8.17
C PRO A 483 -9.59 -5.34 -8.91
N GLY A 484 -10.83 -5.84 -8.94
CA GLY A 484 -11.21 -7.17 -9.46
C GLY A 484 -11.80 -8.15 -8.44
N MET A 485 -11.88 -7.79 -7.16
CA MET A 485 -12.70 -8.46 -6.13
C MET A 485 -13.88 -7.54 -5.74
N ALA A 486 -15.12 -8.04 -5.77
CA ALA A 486 -16.28 -7.36 -5.16
C ALA A 486 -16.13 -7.40 -3.61
N SER A 487 -16.51 -6.41 -2.78
CA SER A 487 -17.21 -5.12 -2.95
C SER A 487 -17.07 -4.22 -1.69
N VAL A 488 -17.62 -2.99 -1.80
CA VAL A 488 -17.97 -1.95 -0.79
C VAL A 488 -16.81 -1.17 -0.12
N GLY A 489 -16.62 0.08 -0.56
CA GLY A 489 -15.87 1.08 0.22
C GLY A 489 -15.20 2.16 -0.63
N HIS A 490 -15.99 3.15 -1.06
CA HIS A 490 -15.58 4.44 -1.66
C HIS A 490 -14.90 4.41 -3.04
N THR A 491 -15.20 5.45 -3.83
CA THR A 491 -14.66 5.64 -5.18
C THR A 491 -13.45 6.56 -5.08
N PRO A 492 -12.28 6.20 -5.64
CA PRO A 492 -11.11 7.06 -5.70
C PRO A 492 -11.47 8.50 -6.06
N HIS A 493 -10.98 9.44 -5.27
CA HIS A 493 -11.29 10.86 -5.40
C HIS A 493 -10.05 11.72 -5.13
N LEU A 494 -10.13 13.00 -5.47
CA LEU A 494 -9.10 13.97 -5.06
C LEU A 494 -9.25 14.28 -3.56
N PRO A 495 -8.16 14.53 -2.83
CA PRO A 495 -8.23 14.77 -1.40
C PRO A 495 -9.06 16.03 -1.11
N HIS A 496 -9.85 15.99 -0.04
CA HIS A 496 -10.70 17.11 0.35
C HIS A 496 -9.86 18.28 0.90
N GLY A 497 -10.24 19.51 0.56
CA GLY A 497 -9.59 20.73 1.06
C GLY A 497 -8.64 21.39 0.04
N PRO A 498 -7.83 22.37 0.47
CA PRO A 498 -6.87 23.03 -0.40
C PRO A 498 -5.82 22.02 -0.88
N GLN A 499 -5.43 22.14 -2.15
CA GLN A 499 -4.38 21.30 -2.73
C GLN A 499 -3.03 21.61 -2.07
N GLY A 500 -2.23 20.56 -1.86
CA GLY A 500 -0.85 20.71 -1.44
C GLY A 500 -0.02 21.50 -2.47
N SER A 501 1.09 22.09 -2.03
CA SER A 501 2.02 22.83 -2.89
C SER A 501 3.23 22.00 -3.34
N GLY A 502 3.33 20.74 -2.91
CA GLY A 502 4.46 19.86 -3.17
C GLY A 502 4.43 19.17 -4.54
N PRO A 503 5.32 18.19 -4.76
CA PRO A 503 5.37 17.42 -6.00
C PRO A 503 4.06 16.68 -6.29
N SER A 504 3.75 16.39 -7.56
CA SER A 504 2.55 15.62 -7.89
C SER A 504 2.77 14.14 -7.63
N VAL A 505 1.75 13.48 -7.10
CA VAL A 505 1.70 12.04 -6.91
C VAL A 505 0.56 11.49 -7.77
N SER A 506 0.91 10.71 -8.78
CA SER A 506 -0.03 10.07 -9.70
C SER A 506 -0.23 8.61 -9.34
N PHE A 507 -1.47 8.22 -9.06
CA PHE A 507 -1.89 6.85 -8.85
C PHE A 507 -2.41 6.31 -10.19
N ALA A 508 -1.53 5.65 -10.93
CA ALA A 508 -1.71 5.34 -12.35
C ALA A 508 -2.92 4.45 -12.66
N ARG A 509 -3.26 3.50 -11.78
CA ARG A 509 -4.42 2.61 -11.97
C ARG A 509 -5.72 3.29 -11.59
N SER A 510 -5.68 4.13 -10.57
CA SER A 510 -6.86 4.86 -10.10
C SER A 510 -7.16 6.12 -10.93
N GLY A 511 -6.21 6.59 -11.74
CA GLY A 511 -6.36 7.79 -12.58
C GLY A 511 -6.40 9.09 -11.79
N ILE A 512 -6.03 9.05 -10.51
CA ILE A 512 -6.00 10.20 -9.61
C ILE A 512 -4.58 10.76 -9.58
N THR A 513 -4.45 12.07 -9.74
CA THR A 513 -3.20 12.80 -9.49
C THR A 513 -3.47 13.88 -8.47
N ALA A 514 -2.80 13.80 -7.33
CA ALA A 514 -2.92 14.78 -6.25
C ALA A 514 -1.57 15.48 -6.03
N ALA A 515 -1.61 16.73 -5.59
CA ALA A 515 -0.42 17.45 -5.16
C ALA A 515 -0.07 17.02 -3.73
N TRP A 516 1.21 16.71 -3.49
CA TRP A 516 1.72 16.39 -2.18
C TRP A 516 1.54 17.57 -1.22
N ASP A 517 0.97 17.30 -0.05
CA ASP A 517 0.90 18.23 1.05
C ASP A 517 1.86 17.74 2.15
N PRO A 518 2.76 18.58 2.71
CA PRO A 518 3.62 18.18 3.81
C PRO A 518 2.87 17.65 5.06
N LYS A 519 1.56 17.90 5.18
CA LYS A 519 0.71 17.25 6.21
C LYS A 519 0.61 15.74 6.02
N ASP A 520 0.69 15.26 4.78
CA ASP A 520 0.69 13.84 4.45
C ASP A 520 2.10 13.34 4.74
N GLN A 521 2.27 12.47 5.72
CA GLN A 521 3.59 12.05 6.19
C GLN A 521 4.20 10.97 5.29
N SER A 522 3.38 10.28 4.49
CA SER A 522 3.81 9.26 3.53
C SER A 522 2.92 9.20 2.28
N LEU A 523 3.45 8.65 1.18
CA LEU A 523 2.69 8.37 -0.05
C LEU A 523 1.47 7.47 0.21
N LEU A 524 1.51 6.64 1.27
CA LEU A 524 0.35 5.88 1.75
C LEU A 524 -0.75 6.81 2.27
N GLU A 525 -0.44 7.80 3.09
CA GLU A 525 -1.46 8.69 3.66
C GLU A 525 -2.16 9.51 2.58
N LEU A 526 -1.41 10.00 1.59
CA LEU A 526 -2.02 10.65 0.43
C LEU A 526 -2.90 9.68 -0.37
N ALA A 527 -2.50 8.42 -0.51
CA ALA A 527 -3.33 7.39 -1.15
C ALA A 527 -4.63 7.16 -0.35
N GLU A 528 -4.57 7.10 0.98
CA GLU A 528 -5.74 6.96 1.86
C GLU A 528 -6.65 8.19 1.79
N ALA A 529 -6.10 9.41 1.76
CA ALA A 529 -6.87 10.65 1.63
C ALA A 529 -7.62 10.78 0.29
N CYS A 530 -7.20 9.98 -0.69
CA CYS A 530 -7.79 9.89 -2.02
C CYS A 530 -8.69 8.65 -2.18
N ASP A 531 -8.92 7.87 -1.11
CA ASP A 531 -9.58 6.57 -1.14
C ASP A 531 -8.97 5.60 -2.16
N ILE A 532 -7.65 5.66 -2.37
CA ILE A 532 -6.92 4.76 -3.27
C ILE A 532 -6.70 3.41 -2.61
N PRO A 533 -7.15 2.31 -3.22
CA PRO A 533 -6.85 0.95 -2.80
C PRO A 533 -5.35 0.65 -2.67
N VAL A 534 -4.86 0.51 -1.44
CA VAL A 534 -3.45 0.18 -1.18
C VAL A 534 -3.33 -0.83 -0.05
N ARG A 535 -2.48 -1.84 -0.26
CA ARG A 535 -2.15 -2.83 0.78
C ARG A 535 -1.15 -2.19 1.73
N TRP A 536 -1.37 -2.29 3.03
CA TRP A 536 -0.39 -1.84 4.01
C TRP A 536 -0.58 -2.60 5.33
N SER A 537 0.41 -2.54 6.21
CA SER A 537 0.28 -3.03 7.59
C SER A 537 1.15 -2.23 8.55
N CYS A 538 2.48 -2.38 8.49
CA CYS A 538 3.39 -1.79 9.50
C CYS A 538 3.55 -0.26 9.47
N ARG A 539 3.11 0.40 8.38
CA ARG A 539 3.30 1.85 8.11
C ARG A 539 4.70 2.45 8.30
N THR A 540 5.75 1.64 8.25
CA THR A 540 7.12 2.06 8.63
C THR A 540 8.20 1.44 7.73
N GLY A 541 7.79 0.88 6.58
CA GLY A 541 8.73 0.31 5.61
C GLY A 541 9.33 -1.03 6.01
N VAL A 542 8.60 -1.84 6.79
CA VAL A 542 9.15 -3.09 7.32
C VAL A 542 8.49 -4.35 6.78
N CYS A 543 7.16 -4.44 6.78
CA CYS A 543 6.46 -5.66 6.36
C CYS A 543 6.43 -5.89 4.84
N HIS A 544 6.82 -4.87 4.06
CA HIS A 544 6.73 -4.83 2.58
C HIS A 544 5.32 -5.03 2.00
N THR A 545 4.28 -5.10 2.84
CA THR A 545 2.87 -5.16 2.39
C THR A 545 2.49 -3.94 1.57
N CYS A 546 3.09 -2.77 1.86
CA CYS A 546 2.91 -1.51 1.13
C CYS A 546 3.79 -1.37 -0.11
N MET A 547 4.45 -2.45 -0.54
CA MET A 547 5.26 -2.42 -1.74
C MET A 547 4.39 -2.20 -2.97
N THR A 548 4.75 -1.16 -3.72
CA THR A 548 4.06 -0.67 -4.90
C THR A 548 5.09 -0.45 -6.00
N GLY A 549 4.71 -0.66 -7.27
CA GLY A 549 5.58 -0.30 -8.39
C GLY A 549 5.80 1.20 -8.45
N LEU A 550 7.06 1.64 -8.43
CA LEU A 550 7.44 3.02 -8.72
C LEU A 550 7.64 3.14 -10.23
N ILE A 551 6.65 3.69 -10.93
CA ILE A 551 6.66 3.81 -12.39
C ILE A 551 7.62 4.92 -12.81
N GLY A 552 7.64 6.02 -12.07
CA GLY A 552 8.50 7.16 -12.35
C GLY A 552 8.60 8.11 -11.17
N GLY A 553 9.65 8.95 -11.16
CA GLY A 553 9.91 9.92 -10.11
C GLY A 553 10.98 9.51 -9.10
N SER A 554 11.22 10.39 -8.14
CA SER A 554 12.12 10.15 -7.02
C SER A 554 11.41 10.33 -5.69
N ILE A 555 11.78 9.47 -4.76
CA ILE A 555 11.30 9.45 -3.39
C ILE A 555 12.49 9.47 -2.46
N ARG A 556 12.27 10.01 -1.27
CA ARG A 556 13.07 9.72 -0.09
C ARG A 556 12.29 8.82 0.84
N TYR A 557 12.99 7.97 1.57
CA TYR A 557 12.38 7.24 2.67
C TYR A 557 12.46 8.06 3.95
N LYS A 558 11.33 8.16 4.64
CA LYS A 558 11.22 8.73 5.97
C LYS A 558 10.09 8.00 6.70
N PRO A 559 10.40 7.11 7.66
CA PRO A 559 11.75 6.64 8.04
C PRO A 559 12.38 5.73 6.96
N GLU A 560 13.70 5.50 7.04
CA GLU A 560 14.38 4.50 6.19
C GLU A 560 13.80 3.10 6.43
N PRO A 561 13.44 2.33 5.39
CA PRO A 561 12.87 1.01 5.55
C PRO A 561 13.89 0.02 6.14
N LEU A 562 13.38 -1.09 6.67
CA LEU A 562 14.25 -2.13 7.22
C LEU A 562 15.09 -2.80 6.14
N GLU A 563 14.45 -3.06 5.00
CA GLU A 563 15.06 -3.53 3.79
C GLU A 563 14.45 -2.71 2.64
N ARG A 564 15.29 -2.17 1.75
CA ARG A 564 14.76 -1.45 0.59
C ARG A 564 14.14 -2.46 -0.37
N PRO A 565 12.99 -2.14 -0.98
CA PRO A 565 12.39 -3.03 -1.97
C PRO A 565 13.29 -3.08 -3.22
N ALA A 566 13.12 -4.11 -4.04
CA ALA A 566 13.86 -4.22 -5.30
C ALA A 566 13.65 -2.98 -6.17
N THR A 567 14.68 -2.55 -6.90
CA THR A 567 14.64 -1.40 -7.81
C THR A 567 13.40 -1.42 -8.70
N GLY A 568 12.72 -0.27 -8.82
CA GLY A 568 11.43 -0.14 -9.49
C GLY A 568 10.22 -0.39 -8.59
N ASN A 569 10.42 -0.64 -7.29
CA ASN A 569 9.36 -0.67 -6.29
C ASN A 569 9.64 0.35 -5.18
N VAL A 570 8.58 0.72 -4.48
CA VAL A 570 8.61 1.65 -3.35
C VAL A 570 7.71 1.15 -2.24
N LEU A 571 8.11 1.37 -0.98
CA LEU A 571 7.27 1.15 0.18
C LEU A 571 6.53 2.46 0.47
N VAL A 572 5.32 2.60 -0.08
CA VAL A 572 4.56 3.87 -0.05
C VAL A 572 4.29 4.36 1.37
N CYS A 573 4.30 3.45 2.33
CA CYS A 573 4.01 3.72 3.73
C CYS A 573 5.16 4.36 4.53
N CYS A 574 6.32 4.58 3.92
CA CYS A 574 7.46 5.25 4.55
C CYS A 574 8.24 6.11 3.55
N SER A 575 7.60 6.50 2.45
CA SER A 575 8.22 7.28 1.39
C SER A 575 7.51 8.61 1.20
N GLN A 576 8.29 9.63 0.89
CA GLN A 576 7.85 10.97 0.56
C GLN A 576 8.39 11.34 -0.82
N PRO A 577 7.63 12.04 -1.66
CA PRO A 577 8.11 12.47 -2.97
C PRO A 577 9.19 13.54 -2.82
N GLU A 578 10.28 13.40 -3.57
CA GLU A 578 11.28 14.47 -3.76
C GLU A 578 11.04 15.23 -5.06
N ALA A 579 10.51 14.52 -6.06
CA ALA A 579 10.03 15.06 -7.32
C ALA A 579 8.63 14.50 -7.61
N ASN A 580 8.08 14.77 -8.79
CA ASN A 580 6.82 14.16 -9.19
C ASN A 580 6.96 12.63 -9.19
N VAL A 581 6.03 11.92 -8.58
CA VAL A 581 6.06 10.45 -8.41
C VAL A 581 4.86 9.83 -9.07
N ILE A 582 5.06 8.69 -9.73
CA ILE A 582 4.01 7.87 -10.33
C ILE A 582 4.05 6.49 -9.70
N LEU A 583 2.93 6.10 -9.09
CA LEU A 583 2.75 4.84 -8.38
C LEU A 583 1.78 3.94 -9.16
N ASP A 584 2.09 2.65 -9.21
CA ASP A 584 1.17 1.63 -9.73
C ASP A 584 0.03 1.34 -8.73
N LEU A 585 -0.83 2.32 -8.46
CA LEU A 585 -1.99 2.27 -7.55
C LEU A 585 -3.26 2.85 -8.15
#